data_AF-B8C2M1-F1
#
_entry.id   AF-B8C2M1-F1
#
_cell.length_a   1.000
_cell.length_b   1.000
_cell.length_c   1.000
_cell.angle_alpha   90.00
_cell.angle_beta   90.00
_cell.angle_gamma   90.00
#
_symmetry.space_group_name_H-M   'P 1'
#
loop_
_entity.id
_entity.type
_entity.pdbx_description
1 polymer ?
#
loop_
_entity_poly.entity_id
_entity_poly.type
_entity_poly.pdbx_seq_one_letter_code
_entity_poly.pdbx_strand_id
1 'polypeptide(L)'
;MFSWSRPPPPPGVAAAQKRAAYHTPAISRDAHLSSYLNHPVLKPSTRKVSVDDTIYDTVFQTTTGFALIVRVYMPTNPAPPSMTLHGVRASHEWLDIRMKVIGYAPISSDETWKSSNLKLGEAVYAVIHHLQLNPPSVLEITDANLRRLQESLSGTTRETTTNNQAPATSPATFQRQNNESSQMSCSEGNTRRILSSVDVAKQTTYEVADEEVDALIPPIPAFFPQIDAMTFSELKQLFDDESVFEGFVKQTSGVTTLKELKQSIETANVKASEGNKQHEEQVEGMCDELESLKQDLQTKIQRYKELDECRLAMTRPPDVQDAIRELNVAKNNAYHQSEEMAENWVEGGGSDINDFVKKFMETRMLYHARAAKVEKLGMSM
;
A
#
# COMPACT_ATOMS: atom_id res chain seq x y z
N MET A 1 -70.30 30.16 19.58
CA MET A 1 -69.03 30.72 20.10
C MET A 1 -68.79 30.15 21.49
N PHE A 2 -68.01 29.08 21.60
CA PHE A 2 -67.48 28.60 22.88
C PHE A 2 -66.01 28.27 22.67
N SER A 3 -65.16 29.13 23.22
CA SER A 3 -63.71 29.02 23.21
C SER A 3 -63.28 28.01 24.27
N TRP A 4 -62.62 26.93 23.85
CA TRP A 4 -61.97 25.99 24.75
C TRP A 4 -60.50 26.38 24.86
N SER A 5 -60.14 27.05 25.95
CA SER A 5 -58.75 27.32 26.30
C SER A 5 -58.05 26.02 26.71
N ARG A 6 -56.92 25.71 26.06
CA ARG A 6 -56.05 24.57 26.43
C ARG A 6 -55.48 24.78 27.85
N PRO A 7 -55.32 23.71 28.64
CA PRO A 7 -54.59 23.77 29.91
C PRO A 7 -53.08 23.98 29.65
N PRO A 8 -52.34 24.61 30.58
CA PRO A 8 -50.90 24.82 30.45
C PRO A 8 -50.15 23.47 30.55
N PRO A 9 -49.00 23.33 29.86
CA PRO A 9 -48.20 22.12 29.96
C PRO A 9 -47.59 21.99 31.36
N PRO A 10 -47.37 20.75 31.86
CA PRO A 10 -46.69 20.52 33.12
C PRO A 10 -45.25 21.06 33.06
N PRO A 11 -44.70 21.53 34.19
CA PRO A 11 -43.34 22.05 34.24
C PRO A 11 -42.37 20.99 33.77
N GLY A 12 -41.65 21.30 32.70
CA GLY A 12 -40.67 20.44 32.08
C GLY A 12 -39.63 20.02 33.11
N VAL A 13 -39.56 18.72 33.36
CA VAL A 13 -38.34 18.09 33.84
C VAL A 13 -37.33 18.28 32.71
N ALA A 14 -36.54 19.34 32.82
CA ALA A 14 -35.33 19.50 32.05
C ALA A 14 -34.41 18.34 32.45
N ALA A 15 -34.59 17.20 31.78
CA ALA A 15 -33.59 16.16 31.72
C ALA A 15 -32.39 16.78 30.99
N ALA A 16 -31.54 17.45 31.77
CA ALA A 16 -30.21 17.83 31.35
C ALA A 16 -29.49 16.53 30.96
N GLN A 17 -29.50 16.24 29.67
CA GLN A 17 -28.50 15.36 29.05
C GLN A 17 -27.14 16.01 29.28
N LYS A 18 -26.55 15.75 30.45
CA LYS A 18 -25.10 15.76 30.59
C LYS A 18 -24.56 14.64 29.71
N ARG A 19 -24.44 14.92 28.41
CA ARG A 19 -23.42 14.27 27.59
C ARG A 19 -22.10 14.66 28.24
N ALA A 20 -21.57 13.79 29.09
CA ALA A 20 -20.17 13.82 29.43
C ALA A 20 -19.43 13.62 28.11
N ALA A 21 -19.02 14.72 27.49
CA ALA A 21 -18.01 14.69 26.47
C ALA A 21 -16.77 14.15 27.17
N TYR A 22 -16.47 12.86 26.98
CA TYR A 22 -15.19 12.29 27.33
C TYR A 22 -14.14 13.10 26.55
N HIS A 23 -13.60 14.14 27.19
CA HIS A 23 -12.44 14.86 26.67
C HIS A 23 -11.27 13.90 26.79
N THR A 24 -11.01 13.17 25.71
CA THR A 24 -9.76 12.44 25.56
C THR A 24 -8.64 13.48 25.62
N PRO A 25 -7.65 13.33 26.52
CA PRO A 25 -6.57 14.30 26.64
C PRO A 25 -5.83 14.44 25.31
N ALA A 26 -5.63 15.67 24.87
CA ALA A 26 -4.90 15.96 23.63
C ALA A 26 -3.49 15.36 23.70
N ILE A 27 -3.09 14.63 22.66
CA ILE A 27 -1.76 14.03 22.56
C ILE A 27 -0.72 15.15 22.59
N SER A 28 0.29 15.03 23.46
CA SER A 28 1.34 16.04 23.55
C SER A 28 2.24 16.05 22.31
N ARG A 29 2.86 17.19 22.01
CA ARG A 29 3.84 17.32 20.91
C ARG A 29 4.95 16.27 21.05
N ASP A 30 5.45 16.06 22.27
CA ASP A 30 6.52 15.09 22.52
C ASP A 30 6.06 13.66 22.25
N ALA A 31 4.80 13.33 22.53
CA ALA A 31 4.24 12.02 22.20
C ALA A 31 4.08 11.83 20.68
N HIS A 32 3.71 12.89 19.94
CA HIS A 32 3.70 12.86 18.48
C HIS A 32 5.11 12.64 17.91
N LEU A 33 6.09 13.41 18.34
CA LEU A 33 7.48 13.28 17.88
C LEU A 33 8.08 11.93 18.27
N SER A 34 7.86 11.47 19.51
CA SER A 34 8.32 10.17 19.97
C SER A 34 7.72 9.04 19.13
N SER A 35 6.44 9.17 18.75
CA SER A 35 5.78 8.19 17.87
C SER A 35 6.36 8.17 16.46
N TYR A 36 6.78 9.32 15.94
CA TYR A 36 7.32 9.45 14.60
C TYR A 36 8.78 8.99 14.52
N LEU A 37 9.62 9.47 15.43
CA LEU A 37 11.06 9.15 15.48
C LEU A 37 11.34 7.70 15.91
N ASN A 38 10.42 7.07 16.64
CA ASN A 38 10.54 5.66 17.04
C ASN A 38 9.62 4.72 16.26
N HIS A 39 8.98 5.17 15.17
CA HIS A 39 8.17 4.30 14.35
C HIS A 39 9.07 3.23 13.68
N PRO A 40 8.74 1.93 13.75
CA PRO A 40 9.63 0.86 13.31
C PRO A 40 10.03 0.97 11.83
N VAL A 41 9.10 1.42 10.99
CA VAL A 41 9.33 1.58 9.54
C VAL A 41 9.98 2.92 9.19
N LEU A 42 9.65 4.00 9.89
CA LEU A 42 10.08 5.36 9.49
C LEU A 42 11.43 5.72 10.09
N LYS A 43 11.75 5.21 11.29
CA LYS A 43 12.95 5.53 12.05
C LYS A 43 14.25 5.43 11.24
N PRO A 44 14.50 4.37 10.46
CA PRO A 44 15.77 4.23 9.71
C PRO A 44 15.97 5.34 8.66
N SER A 45 14.87 5.90 8.14
CA SER A 45 14.89 6.84 7.01
C SER A 45 14.47 8.25 7.40
N THR A 46 14.25 8.51 8.69
CA THR A 46 13.81 9.81 9.21
C THR A 46 14.97 10.55 9.85
N ARG A 47 15.17 11.80 9.44
CA ARG A 47 16.19 12.69 10.02
C ARG A 47 15.60 14.04 10.40
N LYS A 48 16.15 14.62 11.46
CA LYS A 48 15.91 16.02 11.85
C LYS A 48 16.66 16.95 10.90
N VAL A 49 15.99 17.99 10.40
CA VAL A 49 16.56 18.97 9.47
C VAL A 49 16.70 20.35 10.09
N SER A 50 15.75 20.76 10.93
CA SER A 50 15.83 22.05 11.61
C SER A 50 16.44 21.92 13.01
N VAL A 51 17.10 22.97 13.49
CA VAL A 51 17.72 23.00 14.83
C VAL A 51 16.67 22.96 15.95
N ASP A 52 15.52 23.57 15.70
CA ASP A 52 14.40 23.80 16.63
C ASP A 52 13.38 22.65 16.72
N ASP A 53 13.68 21.47 16.17
CA ASP A 53 12.77 20.30 16.18
C ASP A 53 11.42 20.54 15.49
N THR A 54 11.36 21.42 14.50
CA THR A 54 10.13 21.69 13.75
C THR A 54 10.08 21.00 12.39
N ILE A 55 11.22 20.63 11.79
CA ILE A 55 11.29 20.04 10.45
C ILE A 55 12.06 18.72 10.47
N TYR A 56 11.43 17.70 9.88
CA TYR A 56 11.98 16.37 9.72
C TYR A 56 11.78 15.90 8.27
N ASP A 57 12.76 15.20 7.73
CA ASP A 57 12.68 14.56 6.42
C ASP A 57 12.63 13.05 6.58
N THR A 58 11.66 12.39 5.94
CA THR A 58 11.65 10.93 5.77
C THR A 58 11.85 10.58 4.31
N VAL A 59 12.88 9.79 4.04
CA VAL A 59 13.15 9.23 2.71
C VAL A 59 12.39 7.93 2.54
N PHE A 60 11.78 7.72 1.38
CA PHE A 60 11.11 6.47 1.04
C PHE A 60 11.25 6.17 -0.45
N GLN A 61 11.16 4.89 -0.81
CA GLN A 61 11.18 4.44 -2.21
C GLN A 61 9.77 4.03 -2.63
N THR A 62 9.38 4.47 -3.81
CA THR A 62 8.11 4.12 -4.46
C THR A 62 8.20 2.78 -5.19
N THR A 63 7.06 2.18 -5.50
CA THR A 63 6.99 0.95 -6.32
C THR A 63 7.55 1.12 -7.73
N THR A 64 7.65 2.35 -8.24
CA THR A 64 8.29 2.68 -9.52
C THR A 64 9.81 2.89 -9.39
N GLY A 65 10.39 2.70 -8.20
CA GLY A 65 11.83 2.77 -7.95
C GLY A 65 12.35 4.17 -7.60
N PHE A 66 11.51 5.22 -7.68
CA PHE A 66 11.91 6.59 -7.30
C PHE A 66 12.08 6.72 -5.79
N ALA A 67 13.21 7.30 -5.36
CA ALA A 67 13.39 7.75 -3.99
C ALA A 67 12.84 9.17 -3.84
N LEU A 68 11.98 9.37 -2.85
CA LEU A 68 11.31 10.64 -2.57
C LEU A 68 11.49 11.02 -1.10
N ILE A 69 11.28 12.31 -0.80
CA ILE A 69 11.39 12.84 0.56
C ILE A 69 10.06 13.48 0.96
N VAL A 70 9.43 12.97 2.02
CA VAL A 70 8.35 13.70 2.70
C VAL A 70 8.98 14.53 3.80
N ARG A 71 8.85 15.86 3.68
CA ARG A 71 9.19 16.82 4.72
C ARG A 71 7.98 17.06 5.61
N VAL A 72 8.14 16.80 6.90
CA VAL A 72 7.12 16.96 7.93
C VAL A 72 7.47 18.19 8.76
N TYR A 73 6.56 19.14 8.79
CA TYR A 73 6.61 20.31 9.66
C TYR A 73 5.68 20.11 10.85
N MET A 74 6.25 20.11 12.06
CA MET A 74 5.54 20.02 13.33
C MET A 74 5.73 21.32 14.11
N PRO A 75 4.75 22.23 14.11
CA PRO A 75 4.86 23.50 14.81
C PRO A 75 4.99 23.30 16.34
N THR A 76 5.59 24.28 17.02
CA THR A 76 5.65 24.33 18.49
C THR A 76 4.32 24.73 19.12
N ASN A 77 3.51 25.48 18.37
CA ASN A 77 2.13 25.80 18.73
C ASN A 77 1.19 24.62 18.43
N PRO A 78 0.00 24.56 19.06
CA PRO A 78 -0.97 23.47 18.90
C PRO A 78 -1.70 23.52 17.55
N ALA A 79 -0.95 23.68 16.48
CA ALA A 79 -1.41 23.62 15.10
C ALA A 79 -1.15 22.22 14.52
N PRO A 80 -1.95 21.78 13.52
CA PRO A 80 -1.78 20.48 12.91
C PRO A 80 -0.44 20.39 12.18
N PRO A 81 0.17 19.19 12.12
CA PRO A 81 1.36 18.97 11.31
C PRO A 81 1.04 19.17 9.83
N SER A 82 2.03 19.62 9.06
CA SER A 82 1.91 19.68 7.61
C SER A 82 2.99 18.84 6.94
N MET A 83 2.63 18.17 5.85
CA MET A 83 3.55 17.31 5.09
C MET A 83 3.67 17.82 3.66
N THR A 84 4.89 17.84 3.14
CA THR A 84 5.18 18.28 1.77
C THR A 84 6.19 17.34 1.12
N LEU A 85 6.00 16.99 -0.15
CA LEU A 85 7.04 16.31 -0.92
C LEU A 85 8.15 17.31 -1.25
N HIS A 86 9.37 17.01 -0.84
CA HIS A 86 10.50 17.92 -0.95
C HIS A 86 11.45 17.52 -2.08
N GLY A 87 11.99 18.53 -2.78
CA GLY A 87 13.01 18.32 -3.81
C GLY A 87 12.51 17.75 -5.14
N VAL A 88 11.20 17.74 -5.36
CA VAL A 88 10.57 17.17 -6.55
C VAL A 88 9.31 17.94 -6.92
N ARG A 89 8.98 17.97 -8.21
CA ARG A 89 7.65 18.32 -8.72
C ARG A 89 7.00 17.06 -9.27
N ALA A 90 5.83 16.73 -8.76
CA ALA A 90 5.10 15.54 -9.17
C ALA A 90 3.59 15.80 -9.20
N SER A 91 2.86 14.96 -9.93
CA SER A 91 1.40 15.00 -9.97
C SER A 91 0.83 13.78 -9.25
N HIS A 92 -0.07 14.02 -8.29
CA HIS A 92 -0.74 12.98 -7.51
C HIS A 92 -2.01 13.52 -6.85
N GLU A 93 -3.04 12.69 -6.67
CA GLU A 93 -4.34 13.11 -6.10
C GLU A 93 -4.25 13.68 -4.69
N TRP A 94 -3.27 13.22 -3.90
CA TRP A 94 -3.05 13.73 -2.54
C TRP A 94 -2.12 14.94 -2.46
N LEU A 95 -1.58 15.44 -3.57
CA LEU A 95 -0.63 16.54 -3.58
C LEU A 95 -1.23 17.78 -4.24
N ASP A 96 -1.05 18.94 -3.64
CA ASP A 96 -1.36 20.22 -4.28
C ASP A 96 -0.22 20.68 -5.21
N ILE A 97 -0.41 21.81 -5.89
CA ILE A 97 0.61 22.42 -6.78
C ILE A 97 1.91 22.83 -6.06
N ARG A 98 1.89 22.93 -4.73
CA ARG A 98 3.04 23.24 -3.86
C ARG A 98 3.65 21.98 -3.25
N MET A 99 3.23 20.80 -3.72
CA MET A 99 3.62 19.48 -3.22
C MET A 99 3.21 19.23 -1.77
N LYS A 100 2.25 20.00 -1.24
CA LYS A 100 1.67 19.76 0.08
C LYS A 100 0.67 18.63 0.01
N VAL A 101 0.70 17.76 1.03
CA VAL A 101 -0.26 16.67 1.18
C VAL A 101 -1.60 17.25 1.60
N ILE A 102 -2.61 17.10 0.74
CA ILE A 102 -3.99 17.57 0.94
C ILE A 102 -5.01 16.43 0.96
N GLY A 103 -4.69 15.26 0.40
CA GLY A 103 -5.63 14.13 0.29
C GLY A 103 -5.77 13.29 1.56
N TYR A 104 -4.94 13.53 2.58
CA TYR A 104 -5.02 12.83 3.85
C TYR A 104 -5.91 13.58 4.84
N ALA A 105 -7.17 13.15 4.95
CA ALA A 105 -8.20 13.84 5.75
C ALA A 105 -7.79 14.18 7.19
N PRO A 106 -7.07 13.33 7.95
CA PRO A 106 -6.71 13.64 9.34
C PRO A 106 -5.85 14.90 9.52
N ILE A 107 -5.05 15.31 8.52
CA ILE A 107 -4.19 16.52 8.61
C ILE A 107 -4.76 17.72 7.84
N SER A 108 -5.99 17.60 7.32
CA SER A 108 -6.61 18.65 6.50
C SER A 108 -6.97 19.91 7.30
N SER A 109 -7.35 19.75 8.57
CA SER A 109 -7.72 20.82 9.49
C SER A 109 -7.28 20.54 10.93
N ASP A 110 -7.27 21.58 11.75
CA ASP A 110 -6.96 21.46 13.18
C ASP A 110 -8.04 20.66 13.93
N GLU A 111 -9.33 20.83 13.58
CA GLU A 111 -10.40 20.05 14.21
C GLU A 111 -10.30 18.56 13.85
N THR A 112 -10.05 18.22 12.59
CA THR A 112 -9.91 16.83 12.15
C THR A 112 -8.72 16.16 12.83
N TRP A 113 -7.58 16.85 12.93
CA TRP A 113 -6.39 16.33 13.58
C TRP A 113 -6.65 15.98 15.04
N LYS A 114 -7.23 16.93 15.79
CA LYS A 114 -7.57 16.75 17.21
C LYS A 114 -8.59 15.62 17.42
N SER A 115 -9.59 15.52 16.56
CA SER A 115 -10.62 14.47 16.64
C SER A 115 -10.12 13.08 16.26
N SER A 116 -9.05 12.99 15.44
CA SER A 116 -8.55 11.72 14.92
C SER A 116 -7.88 10.84 15.98
N ASN A 117 -7.37 11.44 17.05
CA ASN A 117 -6.56 10.78 18.07
C ASN A 117 -5.37 9.97 17.50
N LEU A 118 -4.91 10.34 16.29
CA LEU A 118 -3.79 9.71 15.62
C LEU A 118 -2.47 10.31 16.10
N LYS A 119 -1.45 9.46 16.23
CA LYS A 119 -0.08 9.93 16.48
C LYS A 119 0.58 10.31 15.16
N LEU A 120 1.61 11.17 15.23
CA LEU A 120 2.28 11.68 14.03
C LEU A 120 2.96 10.57 13.23
N GLY A 121 3.56 9.58 13.89
CA GLY A 121 4.18 8.44 13.22
C GLY A 121 3.20 7.67 12.34
N GLU A 122 2.01 7.35 12.86
CA GLU A 122 0.94 6.67 12.12
C GLU A 122 0.45 7.51 10.93
N ALA A 123 0.28 8.82 11.13
CA ALA A 123 -0.16 9.73 10.07
C ALA A 123 0.87 9.82 8.93
N VAL A 124 2.15 9.99 9.26
CA VAL A 124 3.24 10.05 8.26
C VAL A 124 3.39 8.71 7.56
N TYR A 125 3.30 7.60 8.30
CA TYR A 125 3.33 6.26 7.74
C TYR A 125 2.19 6.03 6.75
N ALA A 126 0.95 6.40 7.11
CA ALA A 126 -0.19 6.26 6.21
C ALA A 126 -0.02 7.05 4.91
N VAL A 127 0.51 8.27 4.99
CA VAL A 127 0.81 9.10 3.81
C VAL A 127 1.89 8.47 2.94
N ILE A 128 3.01 8.07 3.53
CA ILE A 128 4.11 7.43 2.80
C ILE A 128 3.63 6.13 2.16
N HIS A 129 2.95 5.28 2.93
CA HIS A 129 2.44 4.00 2.44
C HIS A 129 1.50 4.17 1.25
N HIS A 130 0.60 5.16 1.30
CA HIS A 130 -0.24 5.49 0.16
C HIS A 130 0.58 5.94 -1.07
N LEU A 131 1.56 6.82 -0.90
CA LEU A 131 2.44 7.27 -1.99
C LEU A 131 3.39 6.17 -2.51
N GLN A 132 3.62 5.11 -1.75
CA GLN A 132 4.37 3.95 -2.23
C GLN A 132 3.51 3.06 -3.12
N LEU A 133 2.26 2.80 -2.70
CA LEU A 133 1.30 1.98 -3.43
C LEU A 133 0.73 2.70 -4.67
N ASN A 134 0.49 4.00 -4.55
CA ASN A 134 0.03 4.88 -5.62
C ASN A 134 1.12 5.92 -5.90
N PRO A 135 2.15 5.56 -6.69
CA PRO A 135 3.31 6.42 -6.88
C PRO A 135 2.94 7.72 -7.60
N PRO A 136 3.43 8.89 -7.14
CA PRO A 136 3.23 10.15 -7.82
C PRO A 136 3.96 10.17 -9.17
N SER A 137 3.37 10.79 -10.19
CA SER A 137 4.03 10.97 -11.49
C SER A 137 5.08 12.07 -11.37
N VAL A 138 6.35 11.69 -11.27
CA VAL A 138 7.48 12.62 -11.10
C VAL A 138 7.73 13.36 -12.41
N LEU A 139 7.55 14.68 -12.38
CA LEU A 139 7.77 15.57 -13.52
C LEU A 139 9.20 16.10 -13.55
N GLU A 140 9.74 16.47 -12.38
CA GLU A 140 11.06 17.09 -12.27
C GLU A 140 11.66 16.87 -10.87
N ILE A 141 12.93 16.50 -10.79
CA ILE A 141 13.69 16.46 -9.52
C ILE A 141 14.47 17.75 -9.38
N THR A 142 14.04 18.61 -8.45
CA THR A 142 14.61 19.94 -8.22
C THR A 142 15.78 19.93 -7.25
N ASP A 143 15.88 18.92 -6.37
CA ASP A 143 16.97 18.80 -5.40
C ASP A 143 18.14 17.97 -5.94
N ALA A 144 19.35 18.52 -5.84
CA ALA A 144 20.55 17.88 -6.37
C ALA A 144 20.97 16.62 -5.58
N ASN A 145 20.72 16.58 -4.27
CA ASN A 145 21.05 15.41 -3.46
C ASN A 145 20.07 14.26 -3.74
N LEU A 146 18.79 14.59 -3.92
CA LEU A 146 17.78 13.61 -4.31
C LEU A 146 18.07 13.03 -5.70
N ARG A 147 18.52 13.87 -6.64
CA ARG A 147 18.95 13.44 -7.97
C ARG A 147 20.13 12.46 -7.90
N ARG A 148 21.18 12.81 -7.15
CA ARG A 148 22.35 11.91 -6.94
C ARG A 148 21.96 10.60 -6.28
N LEU A 149 21.09 10.66 -5.26
CA LEU A 149 20.57 9.46 -4.60
C LEU A 149 19.86 8.56 -5.63
N GLN A 150 19.04 9.15 -6.49
CA GLN A 150 18.32 8.40 -7.49
C GLN A 150 19.25 7.82 -8.57
N GLU A 151 20.29 8.55 -9.00
CA GLU A 151 21.32 8.03 -9.91
C GLU A 151 22.07 6.83 -9.28
N SER A 152 22.39 6.90 -7.99
CA SER A 152 23.03 5.79 -7.27
C SER A 152 22.13 4.56 -7.14
N LEU A 153 20.81 4.77 -7.00
CA LEU A 153 19.83 3.69 -6.92
C LEU A 153 19.47 3.09 -8.28
N SER A 154 19.64 3.87 -9.36
CA SER A 154 19.26 3.48 -10.72
C SER A 154 20.38 2.78 -11.50
N GLY A 155 21.58 2.63 -10.92
CA GLY A 155 22.69 1.83 -11.47
C GLY A 155 22.90 1.99 -12.98
N THR A 156 23.61 3.05 -13.39
CA THR A 156 24.18 3.22 -14.74
C THR A 156 23.24 2.92 -15.91
N THR A 157 22.42 3.89 -16.35
CA THR A 157 22.08 4.06 -17.78
C THR A 157 21.60 5.49 -18.07
N ARG A 158 22.28 6.13 -19.04
CA ARG A 158 21.94 7.34 -19.82
C ARG A 158 22.22 8.74 -19.27
N GLU A 159 23.40 9.21 -19.66
CA GLU A 159 23.67 10.45 -20.40
C GLU A 159 22.51 11.45 -20.54
N THR A 160 22.66 12.55 -19.81
CA THR A 160 22.17 13.89 -20.10
C THR A 160 22.43 14.30 -21.55
N THR A 161 21.37 14.46 -22.34
CA THR A 161 21.44 15.30 -23.56
C THR A 161 21.28 16.77 -23.14
N THR A 162 22.40 17.45 -22.96
CA THR A 162 22.48 18.92 -23.03
C THR A 162 22.89 19.32 -24.44
N ASN A 163 22.08 20.11 -25.16
CA ASN A 163 22.66 21.16 -25.99
C ASN A 163 21.69 22.31 -26.29
N ASN A 164 22.25 23.52 -26.24
CA ASN A 164 21.63 24.81 -26.49
C ASN A 164 21.89 25.30 -27.93
N GLN A 165 20.97 26.15 -28.43
CA GLN A 165 21.06 27.17 -29.50
C GLN A 165 20.91 26.81 -31.00
N ALA A 166 19.67 27.03 -31.51
CA ALA A 166 19.17 27.99 -32.55
C ALA A 166 19.89 28.17 -33.93
N PRO A 167 19.27 28.81 -34.95
CA PRO A 167 17.86 28.89 -35.41
C PRO A 167 17.68 28.60 -36.94
N ALA A 168 16.44 28.38 -37.42
CA ALA A 168 15.86 28.97 -38.66
C ALA A 168 14.76 28.13 -39.32
N THR A 169 13.78 28.88 -39.87
CA THR A 169 12.90 28.60 -41.03
C THR A 169 11.74 27.59 -40.93
N SER A 170 10.53 28.16 -41.10
CA SER A 170 9.20 27.57 -41.33
C SER A 170 9.07 26.91 -42.74
N PRO A 171 7.88 26.49 -43.26
CA PRO A 171 6.56 26.16 -42.66
C PRO A 171 5.91 24.84 -43.24
N ALA A 172 4.78 24.39 -42.68
CA ALA A 172 3.60 23.70 -43.31
C ALA A 172 2.93 22.74 -42.29
N THR A 173 1.70 22.97 -41.84
CA THR A 173 0.39 22.66 -42.47
C THR A 173 0.11 21.16 -42.68
N PHE A 174 -0.79 20.58 -41.87
CA PHE A 174 -1.91 19.65 -42.20
C PHE A 174 -2.52 19.17 -40.85
N GLN A 175 -3.63 19.74 -40.35
CA GLN A 175 -5.05 19.45 -40.60
C GLN A 175 -5.55 18.01 -40.28
N ARG A 176 -6.46 17.95 -39.26
CA ARG A 176 -7.73 17.18 -39.18
C ARG A 176 -7.62 15.64 -38.96
N GLN A 177 -8.44 14.93 -38.15
CA GLN A 177 -9.81 15.08 -37.64
C GLN A 177 -10.03 14.36 -36.29
N ASN A 178 -10.75 15.03 -35.38
CA ASN A 178 -11.95 14.58 -34.65
C ASN A 178 -12.48 13.16 -34.91
N ASN A 179 -12.82 12.43 -33.85
CA ASN A 179 -14.24 12.11 -33.59
C ASN A 179 -14.52 11.74 -32.12
N GLU A 180 -15.49 12.43 -31.54
CA GLU A 180 -16.19 12.07 -30.31
C GLU A 180 -17.16 10.90 -30.58
N SER A 181 -17.38 10.04 -29.58
CA SER A 181 -18.70 9.91 -28.94
C SER A 181 -18.70 8.81 -27.87
N SER A 182 -19.32 9.18 -26.75
CA SER A 182 -19.60 8.40 -25.55
C SER A 182 -20.59 7.25 -25.79
N GLN A 183 -20.52 6.21 -24.95
CA GLN A 183 -21.71 5.55 -24.39
C GLN A 183 -21.38 4.76 -23.11
N MET A 184 -22.29 4.84 -22.14
CA MET A 184 -22.31 4.10 -20.88
C MET A 184 -22.69 2.63 -21.08
N SER A 185 -22.13 1.72 -20.28
CA SER A 185 -22.93 0.81 -19.43
C SER A 185 -22.04 0.00 -18.48
N CYS A 186 -22.56 -0.19 -17.28
CA CYS A 186 -22.06 -1.03 -16.19
C CYS A 186 -22.44 -2.51 -16.38
N SER A 187 -21.49 -3.43 -16.14
CA SER A 187 -21.74 -4.80 -15.65
C SER A 187 -20.43 -5.58 -15.42
N GLU A 188 -20.23 -5.93 -14.15
CA GLU A 188 -19.81 -7.24 -13.62
C GLU A 188 -18.70 -8.08 -14.29
N GLY A 189 -17.72 -8.44 -13.46
CA GLY A 189 -17.25 -9.82 -13.34
C GLY A 189 -16.26 -10.29 -14.39
N ASN A 190 -14.98 -9.93 -14.25
CA ASN A 190 -13.90 -10.78 -14.75
C ASN A 190 -12.60 -10.57 -13.98
N THR A 191 -12.40 -11.32 -12.89
CA THR A 191 -11.10 -11.53 -12.26
C THR A 191 -10.20 -12.29 -13.25
N ARG A 192 -9.57 -11.55 -14.17
CA ARG A 192 -8.46 -12.05 -14.97
C ARG A 192 -7.29 -12.36 -14.04
N ARG A 193 -7.05 -13.65 -13.86
CA ARG A 193 -5.74 -14.32 -13.93
C ARG A 193 -4.59 -13.34 -14.25
N ILE A 194 -3.90 -12.86 -13.23
CA ILE A 194 -2.52 -12.37 -13.33
C ILE A 194 -1.68 -13.29 -12.45
N LEU A 195 -1.37 -14.46 -13.00
CA LEU A 195 -0.17 -15.19 -12.65
C LEU A 195 0.66 -15.17 -13.92
N SER A 196 1.31 -14.05 -14.19
CA SER A 196 2.47 -14.06 -15.08
C SER A 196 3.60 -14.63 -14.24
N SER A 197 3.96 -15.88 -14.56
CA SER A 197 5.30 -16.42 -14.32
C SER A 197 6.30 -15.30 -14.52
N VAL A 198 7.09 -15.00 -13.48
CA VAL A 198 8.31 -14.22 -13.67
C VAL A 198 9.26 -15.17 -14.39
N ASP A 199 9.14 -15.25 -15.71
CA ASP A 199 10.18 -15.84 -16.54
C ASP A 199 11.37 -14.87 -16.46
N VAL A 200 12.23 -15.07 -15.45
CA VAL A 200 13.57 -14.49 -15.39
C VAL A 200 14.42 -15.23 -16.43
N ALA A 201 14.14 -14.96 -17.69
CA ALA A 201 14.99 -15.32 -18.82
C ALA A 201 15.30 -14.06 -19.64
N LYS A 202 15.70 -12.99 -18.97
CA LYS A 202 16.55 -11.99 -19.63
C LYS A 202 17.99 -12.44 -19.44
N GLN A 203 18.46 -13.25 -20.39
CA GLN A 203 19.89 -13.31 -20.67
C GLN A 203 20.32 -11.87 -21.02
N THR A 204 20.89 -11.16 -20.06
CA THR A 204 21.76 -10.03 -20.36
C THR A 204 22.98 -10.62 -21.03
N THR A 205 23.01 -10.58 -22.36
CA THR A 205 24.21 -10.83 -23.13
C THR A 205 25.17 -9.69 -22.83
N TYR A 206 26.06 -9.88 -21.86
CA TYR A 206 27.21 -9.02 -21.65
C TYR A 206 28.21 -9.33 -22.76
N GLU A 207 27.93 -8.84 -23.97
CA GLU A 207 28.96 -8.80 -25.01
C GLU A 207 29.90 -7.65 -24.66
N VAL A 208 31.07 -8.00 -24.13
CA VAL A 208 32.18 -7.05 -24.02
C VAL A 208 32.73 -6.92 -25.44
N ALA A 209 32.67 -5.71 -26.00
CA ALA A 209 33.23 -5.47 -27.33
C ALA A 209 34.74 -5.75 -27.29
N ASP A 210 35.27 -6.36 -28.34
CA ASP A 210 36.71 -6.70 -28.44
C ASP A 210 37.60 -5.46 -28.20
N GLU A 211 37.11 -4.27 -28.55
CA GLU A 211 37.75 -2.98 -28.34
C GLU A 211 37.97 -2.62 -26.85
N GLU A 212 37.06 -3.02 -25.96
CA GLU A 212 37.22 -2.80 -24.50
C GLU A 212 38.24 -3.78 -23.89
N VAL A 213 38.31 -5.00 -24.42
CA VAL A 213 39.28 -6.01 -23.98
C VAL A 213 40.68 -5.66 -24.47
N ASP A 214 40.79 -5.22 -25.72
CA ASP A 214 42.07 -4.81 -26.34
C ASP A 214 42.66 -3.58 -25.65
N ALA A 215 41.82 -2.68 -25.12
CA ALA A 215 42.28 -1.53 -24.34
C ALA A 215 42.94 -1.92 -23.00
N LEU A 216 42.67 -3.13 -22.47
CA LEU A 216 43.25 -3.63 -21.22
C LEU A 216 44.58 -4.38 -21.45
N ILE A 217 44.89 -4.76 -22.69
CA ILE A 217 46.13 -5.46 -23.04
C ILE A 217 47.23 -4.41 -23.30
N PRO A 218 48.35 -4.43 -22.54
CA PRO A 218 49.43 -3.49 -22.79
C PRO A 218 50.01 -3.70 -24.20
N PRO A 219 50.31 -2.61 -24.94
CA PRO A 219 50.80 -2.71 -26.30
C PRO A 219 52.17 -3.40 -26.36
N ILE A 220 52.41 -4.15 -27.43
CA ILE A 220 53.69 -4.82 -27.65
C ILE A 220 54.80 -3.75 -27.79
N PRO A 221 55.86 -3.80 -26.97
CA PRO A 221 56.96 -2.86 -27.08
C PRO A 221 57.64 -2.95 -28.45
N ALA A 222 57.84 -1.81 -29.12
CA ALA A 222 58.52 -1.75 -30.42
C ALA A 222 60.05 -1.84 -30.31
N PHE A 223 60.59 -1.67 -29.11
CA PHE A 223 62.03 -1.73 -28.81
C PHE A 223 62.23 -2.15 -27.34
N PHE A 224 63.39 -2.73 -27.03
CA PHE A 224 63.73 -3.26 -25.71
C PHE A 224 65.01 -2.58 -25.19
N PRO A 225 64.90 -1.40 -24.56
CA PRO A 225 66.04 -0.63 -24.09
C PRO A 225 66.97 -1.41 -23.16
N GLN A 226 66.40 -2.35 -22.39
CA GLN A 226 67.16 -3.18 -21.47
C GLN A 226 68.08 -4.17 -22.21
N ILE A 227 67.68 -4.64 -23.40
CA ILE A 227 68.50 -5.51 -24.24
C ILE A 227 69.59 -4.67 -24.94
N ASP A 228 69.23 -3.48 -25.43
CA ASP A 228 70.18 -2.56 -26.09
C ASP A 228 71.30 -2.07 -25.15
N ALA A 229 71.03 -2.04 -23.84
CA ALA A 229 71.98 -1.62 -22.80
C ALA A 229 72.86 -2.76 -22.27
N MET A 230 72.60 -4.02 -22.62
CA MET A 230 73.40 -5.17 -22.16
C MET A 230 74.74 -5.26 -22.88
N THR A 231 75.77 -5.70 -22.17
CA THR A 231 77.07 -6.02 -22.76
C THR A 231 76.99 -7.29 -23.60
N PHE A 232 77.92 -7.47 -24.56
CA PHE A 232 77.96 -8.67 -25.40
C PHE A 232 78.05 -9.99 -24.62
N SER A 233 78.71 -9.99 -23.45
CA SER A 233 78.80 -11.16 -22.59
C SER A 233 77.46 -11.51 -21.95
N GLU A 234 76.70 -10.51 -21.52
CA GLU A 234 75.35 -10.68 -20.95
C GLU A 234 74.35 -11.10 -22.03
N LEU A 235 74.46 -10.50 -23.23
CA LEU A 235 73.63 -10.87 -24.38
C LEU A 235 73.88 -12.31 -24.82
N LYS A 236 75.14 -12.74 -24.84
CA LYS A 236 75.52 -14.12 -25.15
C LYS A 236 75.01 -15.09 -24.08
N GLN A 237 75.10 -14.73 -22.81
CA GLN A 237 74.54 -15.52 -21.72
C GLN A 237 73.01 -15.63 -21.82
N LEU A 238 72.33 -14.54 -22.16
CA LEU A 238 70.89 -14.50 -22.37
C LEU A 238 70.46 -15.34 -23.58
N PHE A 239 71.30 -15.42 -24.62
CA PHE A 239 71.06 -16.25 -25.81
C PHE A 239 71.36 -17.74 -25.59
N ASP A 240 72.42 -18.05 -24.82
CA ASP A 240 72.88 -19.42 -24.59
C ASP A 240 72.13 -20.13 -23.44
N ASP A 241 71.48 -19.40 -22.52
CA ASP A 241 70.74 -19.93 -21.36
C ASP A 241 69.25 -19.53 -21.39
N GLU A 242 68.39 -20.49 -21.78
CA GLU A 242 66.94 -20.35 -21.85
C GLU A 242 66.30 -19.96 -20.50
N SER A 243 66.86 -20.42 -19.38
CA SER A 243 66.31 -20.11 -18.04
C SER A 243 66.53 -18.64 -17.68
N VAL A 244 67.69 -18.10 -18.05
CA VAL A 244 68.03 -16.69 -17.85
C VAL A 244 67.18 -15.81 -18.77
N PHE A 245 66.95 -16.24 -20.00
CA PHE A 245 66.03 -15.57 -20.94
C PHE A 245 64.59 -15.53 -20.41
N GLU A 246 64.05 -16.67 -19.96
CA GLU A 246 62.70 -16.73 -19.44
C GLU A 246 62.54 -15.88 -18.16
N GLY A 247 63.57 -15.84 -17.31
CA GLY A 247 63.63 -14.96 -16.14
C GLY A 247 63.57 -13.48 -16.52
N PHE A 248 64.34 -13.08 -17.53
CA PHE A 248 64.35 -11.71 -18.05
C PHE A 248 62.98 -11.31 -18.66
N VAL A 249 62.38 -12.19 -19.47
CA VAL A 249 61.05 -11.96 -20.06
C VAL A 249 59.98 -11.81 -18.96
N LYS A 250 60.00 -12.68 -17.95
CA LYS A 250 59.07 -12.60 -16.80
C LYS A 250 59.22 -11.30 -16.00
N GLN A 251 60.41 -10.71 -15.99
CA GLN A 251 60.70 -9.46 -15.29
C GLN A 251 60.39 -8.21 -16.14
N THR A 252 60.01 -8.38 -17.41
CA THR A 252 59.59 -7.29 -18.26
C THR A 252 58.27 -6.70 -17.74
N SER A 253 58.18 -5.37 -17.73
CA SER A 253 57.04 -4.64 -17.15
C SER A 253 55.70 -5.07 -17.76
N GLY A 254 55.62 -5.22 -19.09
CA GLY A 254 54.39 -5.65 -19.76
C GLY A 254 53.90 -7.04 -19.33
N VAL A 255 54.82 -7.99 -19.16
CA VAL A 255 54.49 -9.36 -18.70
C VAL A 255 54.05 -9.36 -17.24
N THR A 256 54.70 -8.54 -16.41
CA THR A 256 54.33 -8.38 -14.99
C THR A 256 52.94 -7.75 -14.85
N THR A 257 52.66 -6.66 -15.58
CA THR A 257 51.35 -6.01 -15.59
C THR A 257 50.24 -6.94 -16.10
N LEU A 258 50.49 -7.73 -17.15
CA LEU A 258 49.53 -8.74 -17.63
C LEU A 258 49.24 -9.81 -16.58
N LYS A 259 50.27 -10.27 -15.86
CA LYS A 259 50.12 -11.28 -14.81
C LYS A 259 49.31 -10.75 -13.62
N GLU A 260 49.57 -9.52 -13.20
CA GLU A 260 48.81 -8.83 -12.15
C GLU A 260 47.35 -8.60 -12.58
N LEU A 261 47.13 -8.14 -13.81
CA LEU A 261 45.79 -7.95 -14.37
C LEU A 261 45.00 -9.28 -14.40
N LYS A 262 45.62 -10.35 -14.92
CA LYS A 262 45.04 -11.69 -14.92
C LYS A 262 44.62 -12.12 -13.51
N GLN A 263 45.53 -12.03 -12.55
CA GLN A 263 45.27 -12.42 -11.17
C GLN A 263 44.16 -11.57 -10.54
N SER A 264 44.12 -10.27 -10.84
CA SER A 264 43.06 -9.36 -10.40
C SER A 264 41.70 -9.77 -10.96
N ILE A 265 41.62 -10.09 -12.25
CA ILE A 265 40.38 -10.53 -12.91
C ILE A 265 39.91 -11.88 -12.34
N GLU A 266 40.81 -12.85 -12.21
CA GLU A 266 40.48 -14.16 -11.63
C GLU A 266 39.92 -14.02 -10.21
N THR A 267 40.58 -13.21 -9.37
CA THR A 267 40.15 -12.97 -7.98
C THR A 267 38.80 -12.24 -7.94
N ALA A 268 38.60 -11.25 -8.80
CA ALA A 268 37.35 -10.51 -8.90
C ALA A 268 36.19 -11.41 -9.36
N ASN A 269 36.42 -12.27 -10.35
CA ASN A 269 35.41 -13.21 -10.86
C ASN A 269 35.03 -14.26 -9.81
N VAL A 270 35.99 -14.81 -9.07
CA VAL A 270 35.70 -15.74 -7.96
C VAL A 270 34.85 -15.04 -6.91
N LYS A 271 35.25 -13.83 -6.47
CA LYS A 271 34.50 -13.06 -5.48
C LYS A 271 33.08 -12.71 -5.96
N ALA A 272 32.92 -12.33 -7.22
CA ALA A 272 31.62 -12.04 -7.81
C ALA A 272 30.73 -13.31 -7.86
N SER A 273 31.31 -14.44 -8.24
CA SER A 273 30.61 -15.73 -8.26
C SER A 273 30.15 -16.16 -6.85
N GLU A 274 31.01 -16.04 -5.84
CA GLU A 274 30.66 -16.34 -4.45
C GLU A 274 29.55 -15.43 -3.92
N GLY A 275 29.64 -14.12 -4.22
CA GLY A 275 28.59 -13.16 -3.87
C GLY A 275 27.25 -13.45 -4.56
N ASN A 276 27.29 -13.76 -5.86
CA ASN A 276 26.09 -14.13 -6.62
C ASN A 276 25.44 -15.40 -6.05
N LYS A 277 26.23 -16.41 -5.69
CA LYS A 277 25.73 -17.63 -5.04
C LYS A 277 25.06 -17.33 -3.70
N GLN A 278 25.63 -16.43 -2.90
CA GLN A 278 25.01 -16.02 -1.64
C GLN A 278 23.67 -15.28 -1.86
N HIS A 279 23.60 -14.44 -2.88
CA HIS A 279 22.36 -13.76 -3.24
C HIS A 279 21.29 -14.72 -3.76
N GLU A 280 21.68 -15.74 -4.53
CA GLU A 280 20.78 -16.81 -4.97
C GLU A 280 20.15 -17.53 -3.77
N GLU A 281 20.95 -17.93 -2.77
CA GLU A 281 20.45 -18.56 -1.54
C GLU A 281 19.50 -17.66 -0.76
N GLN A 282 19.78 -16.35 -0.69
CA GLN A 282 18.88 -15.38 -0.06
C GLN A 282 17.56 -15.23 -0.80
N VAL A 283 17.60 -15.17 -2.14
CA VAL A 283 16.39 -15.06 -2.97
C VAL A 283 15.55 -16.33 -2.86
N GLU A 284 16.15 -17.51 -2.86
CA GLU A 284 15.46 -18.78 -2.66
C GLU A 284 14.76 -18.81 -1.30
N GLY A 285 15.47 -18.44 -0.22
CA GLY A 285 14.87 -18.35 1.12
C GLY A 285 13.70 -17.37 1.21
N MET A 286 13.82 -16.18 0.60
CA MET A 286 12.72 -15.20 0.57
C MET A 286 11.52 -15.70 -0.25
N CYS A 287 11.75 -16.43 -1.34
CA CYS A 287 10.69 -17.05 -2.13
C CYS A 287 9.94 -18.11 -1.32
N ASP A 288 10.65 -18.96 -0.58
CA ASP A 288 10.05 -19.98 0.29
C ASP A 288 9.22 -19.34 1.42
N GLU A 289 9.73 -18.28 2.05
CA GLU A 289 8.99 -17.52 3.05
C GLU A 289 7.71 -16.89 2.48
N LEU A 290 7.80 -16.31 1.27
CA LEU A 290 6.64 -15.73 0.59
C LEU A 290 5.58 -16.77 0.25
N GLU A 291 5.97 -17.94 -0.25
CA GLU A 291 5.03 -19.00 -0.59
C GLU A 291 4.36 -19.57 0.68
N SER A 292 5.13 -19.74 1.75
CA SER A 292 4.61 -20.12 3.08
C SER A 292 3.59 -19.11 3.61
N LEU A 293 3.93 -17.81 3.57
CA LEU A 293 3.05 -16.74 4.05
C LEU A 293 1.77 -16.63 3.21
N LYS A 294 1.88 -16.81 1.90
CA LYS A 294 0.75 -16.85 0.98
C LYS A 294 -0.18 -18.02 1.29
N GLN A 295 0.36 -19.21 1.59
CA GLN A 295 -0.43 -20.37 1.98
C GLN A 295 -1.15 -20.16 3.33
N ASP A 296 -0.47 -19.58 4.32
CA ASP A 296 -1.09 -19.23 5.61
C ASP A 296 -2.23 -18.21 5.44
N LEU A 297 -2.00 -17.16 4.64
CA LEU A 297 -3.03 -16.17 4.33
C LEU A 297 -4.25 -16.80 3.65
N GLN A 298 -4.05 -17.68 2.66
CA GLN A 298 -5.15 -18.38 1.99
C GLN A 298 -5.95 -19.23 2.98
N THR A 299 -5.27 -19.92 3.90
CA THR A 299 -5.91 -20.72 4.96
C THR A 299 -6.74 -19.85 5.89
N LYS A 300 -6.20 -18.69 6.31
CA LYS A 300 -6.91 -17.72 7.15
C LYS A 300 -8.12 -17.11 6.45
N ILE A 301 -8.01 -16.77 5.17
CA ILE A 301 -9.13 -16.28 4.36
C ILE A 301 -10.24 -17.33 4.29
N GLN A 302 -9.89 -18.59 4.03
CA GLN A 302 -10.86 -19.67 3.95
C GLN A 302 -11.60 -19.85 5.28
N ARG A 303 -10.87 -19.88 6.40
CA ARG A 303 -11.45 -19.96 7.74
C ARG A 303 -12.34 -18.76 8.07
N TYR A 304 -11.94 -17.56 7.67
CA TYR A 304 -12.75 -16.36 7.86
C TYR A 304 -14.07 -16.46 7.09
N LYS A 305 -14.05 -16.92 5.84
CA LYS A 305 -15.27 -17.10 5.03
C LYS A 305 -16.24 -18.08 5.70
N GLU A 306 -15.74 -19.23 6.17
CA GLU A 306 -16.55 -20.21 6.88
C GLU A 306 -17.18 -19.64 8.16
N LEU A 307 -16.41 -18.86 8.92
CA LEU A 307 -16.92 -18.19 10.12
C LEU A 307 -17.95 -17.10 9.78
N ASP A 308 -17.75 -16.36 8.70
CA ASP A 308 -18.68 -15.33 8.26
C ASP A 308 -19.99 -15.94 7.76
N GLU A 309 -19.93 -17.04 7.01
CA GLU A 309 -21.12 -17.80 6.59
C GLU A 309 -21.91 -18.32 7.81
N CYS A 310 -21.22 -18.87 8.82
CA CYS A 310 -21.86 -19.31 10.06
C CYS A 310 -22.50 -18.13 10.82
N ARG A 311 -21.78 -17.00 10.93
CA ARG A 311 -22.30 -15.77 11.52
C ARG A 311 -23.55 -15.28 10.79
N LEU A 312 -23.51 -15.24 9.46
CA LEU A 312 -24.64 -14.83 8.63
C LEU A 312 -25.82 -15.79 8.81
N ALA A 313 -25.60 -17.10 8.89
CA ALA A 313 -26.66 -18.07 9.15
C ALA A 313 -27.33 -17.84 10.53
N MET A 314 -26.56 -17.53 11.56
CA MET A 314 -27.09 -17.29 12.92
C MET A 314 -27.72 -15.91 13.11
N THR A 315 -27.24 -14.90 12.39
CA THR A 315 -27.68 -13.50 12.56
C THR A 315 -28.62 -13.02 11.47
N ARG A 316 -28.91 -13.86 10.46
CA ARG A 316 -29.88 -13.55 9.41
C ARG A 316 -31.22 -13.24 10.07
N PRO A 317 -31.73 -12.00 9.92
CA PRO A 317 -33.08 -11.68 10.36
C PRO A 317 -34.06 -12.63 9.67
N PRO A 318 -35.07 -13.15 10.38
CA PRO A 318 -36.13 -13.94 9.74
C PRO A 318 -36.71 -13.16 8.55
N ASP A 319 -36.96 -13.87 7.44
CA ASP A 319 -37.65 -13.25 6.32
C ASP A 319 -39.04 -12.78 6.81
N VAL A 320 -39.33 -11.51 6.59
CA VAL A 320 -40.60 -10.88 6.98
C VAL A 320 -41.76 -11.61 6.31
N GLN A 321 -41.59 -12.11 5.07
CA GLN A 321 -42.62 -12.91 4.39
C GLN A 321 -42.86 -14.24 5.06
N ASP A 322 -41.79 -14.94 5.46
CA ASP A 322 -41.90 -16.20 6.19
C ASP A 322 -42.57 -16.00 7.54
N ALA A 323 -42.20 -14.94 8.27
CA ALA A 323 -42.80 -14.59 9.55
C ALA A 323 -44.29 -14.22 9.40
N ILE A 324 -44.68 -13.47 8.35
CA ILE A 324 -46.08 -13.16 8.05
C ILE A 324 -46.86 -14.43 7.70
N ARG A 325 -46.28 -15.34 6.92
CA ARG A 325 -46.91 -16.61 6.56
C ARG A 325 -47.16 -17.48 7.79
N GLU A 326 -46.14 -17.67 8.63
CA GLU A 326 -46.25 -18.45 9.87
C GLU A 326 -47.27 -17.82 10.84
N LEU A 327 -47.25 -16.50 10.97
CA LEU A 327 -48.19 -15.78 11.82
C LEU A 327 -49.64 -15.87 11.31
N ASN A 328 -49.86 -15.90 9.99
CA ASN A 328 -51.18 -16.13 9.40
C ASN A 328 -51.70 -17.55 9.69
N VAL A 329 -50.84 -18.56 9.62
CA VAL A 329 -51.20 -19.94 10.02
C VAL A 329 -51.58 -19.97 11.50
N ALA A 330 -50.76 -19.40 12.38
CA ALA A 330 -51.04 -19.35 13.82
C ALA A 330 -52.31 -18.53 14.16
N LYS A 331 -52.58 -17.47 13.39
CA LYS A 331 -53.81 -16.69 13.48
C LYS A 331 -55.01 -17.56 13.13
N ASN A 332 -55.02 -18.21 11.96
CA ASN A 332 -56.14 -19.06 11.53
C ASN A 332 -56.36 -20.24 12.47
N ASN A 333 -55.29 -20.86 12.99
CA ASN A 333 -55.43 -21.93 13.98
C ASN A 333 -56.11 -21.47 15.27
N ALA A 334 -55.80 -20.27 15.78
CA ALA A 334 -56.52 -19.72 16.93
C ALA A 334 -57.99 -19.41 16.63
N TYR A 335 -58.29 -18.96 15.39
CA TYR A 335 -59.68 -18.80 14.96
C TYR A 335 -60.41 -20.15 15.00
N HIS A 336 -59.87 -21.18 14.32
CA HIS A 336 -60.49 -22.50 14.29
C HIS A 336 -60.66 -23.11 15.67
N GLN A 337 -59.67 -22.98 16.56
CA GLN A 337 -59.78 -23.44 17.95
C GLN A 337 -60.91 -22.74 18.72
N SER A 338 -61.13 -21.44 18.48
CA SER A 338 -62.23 -20.74 19.12
C SER A 338 -63.60 -21.17 18.60
N GLU A 339 -63.72 -21.48 17.31
CA GLU A 339 -64.95 -22.00 16.72
C GLU A 339 -65.25 -23.41 17.25
N GLU A 340 -64.25 -24.29 17.23
CA GLU A 340 -64.36 -25.65 17.76
C GLU A 340 -64.75 -25.64 19.25
N MET A 341 -64.19 -24.71 20.04
CA MET A 341 -64.56 -24.55 21.45
C MET A 341 -66.03 -24.11 21.61
N ALA A 342 -66.52 -23.22 20.76
CA ALA A 342 -67.90 -22.77 20.78
C ALA A 342 -68.87 -23.89 20.37
N GLU A 343 -68.54 -24.62 19.29
CA GLU A 343 -69.31 -25.78 18.82
C GLU A 343 -69.37 -26.86 19.91
N ASN A 344 -68.22 -27.26 20.45
CA ASN A 344 -68.13 -28.26 21.52
C ASN A 344 -68.90 -27.86 22.79
N TRP A 345 -68.94 -26.57 23.13
CA TRP A 345 -69.70 -26.10 24.29
C TRP A 345 -71.22 -26.18 24.06
N VAL A 346 -71.69 -25.88 22.85
CA VAL A 346 -73.10 -26.01 22.47
C VAL A 346 -73.51 -27.49 22.42
N GLU A 347 -72.70 -28.34 21.79
CA GLU A 347 -72.95 -29.79 21.69
C GLU A 347 -72.87 -30.49 23.04
N GLY A 348 -71.98 -30.03 23.93
CA GLY A 348 -71.82 -30.52 25.29
C GLY A 348 -72.91 -30.08 26.28
N GLY A 349 -73.95 -29.39 25.81
CA GLY A 349 -75.10 -28.98 26.63
C GLY A 349 -74.84 -27.78 27.54
N GLY A 350 -73.82 -26.96 27.25
CA GLY A 350 -73.56 -25.72 27.98
C GLY A 350 -73.05 -25.95 29.41
N SER A 351 -71.95 -26.71 29.55
CA SER A 351 -71.25 -26.90 30.83
C SER A 351 -70.60 -25.59 31.34
N ASP A 352 -69.71 -25.66 32.35
CA ASP A 352 -69.18 -24.50 33.11
C ASP A 352 -68.94 -23.23 32.26
N ILE A 353 -69.91 -22.32 32.34
CA ILE A 353 -69.98 -21.09 31.55
C ILE A 353 -68.76 -20.22 31.82
N ASN A 354 -68.27 -20.19 33.06
CA ASN A 354 -67.16 -19.31 33.43
C ASN A 354 -65.85 -19.81 32.82
N ASP A 355 -65.62 -21.13 32.81
CA ASP A 355 -64.45 -21.73 32.17
C ASP A 355 -64.48 -21.57 30.65
N PHE A 356 -65.66 -21.76 30.02
CA PHE A 356 -65.85 -21.54 28.59
C PHE A 356 -65.56 -20.08 28.21
N VAL A 357 -66.22 -19.11 28.86
CA VAL A 357 -66.05 -17.69 28.56
C VAL A 357 -64.59 -17.28 28.72
N LYS A 358 -63.92 -17.77 29.77
CA LYS A 358 -62.50 -17.49 29.99
C LYS A 358 -61.64 -18.00 28.82
N LYS A 359 -61.71 -19.30 28.50
CA LYS A 359 -60.88 -19.92 27.44
C LYS A 359 -61.20 -19.38 26.04
N PHE A 360 -62.47 -19.12 25.75
CA PHE A 360 -62.91 -18.57 24.48
C PHE A 360 -62.39 -17.14 24.29
N MET A 361 -62.52 -16.28 25.31
CA MET A 361 -62.03 -14.91 25.26
C MET A 361 -60.50 -14.87 25.15
N GLU A 362 -59.77 -15.71 25.88
CA GLU A 362 -58.32 -15.82 25.77
C GLU A 362 -57.89 -16.20 24.34
N THR A 363 -58.57 -17.17 23.73
CA THR A 363 -58.28 -17.65 22.36
C THR A 363 -58.62 -16.58 21.30
N ARG A 364 -59.75 -15.88 21.44
CA ARG A 364 -60.16 -14.80 20.53
C ARG A 364 -59.27 -13.57 20.66
N MET A 365 -58.85 -13.21 21.86
CA MET A 365 -57.85 -12.16 22.08
C MET A 365 -56.53 -12.52 21.38
N LEU A 366 -56.10 -13.77 21.47
CA LEU A 366 -54.89 -14.26 20.81
C LEU A 366 -55.01 -14.18 19.27
N TYR A 367 -56.16 -14.54 18.70
CA TYR A 367 -56.46 -14.35 17.28
C TYR A 367 -56.33 -12.88 16.84
N HIS A 368 -57.02 -11.96 17.52
CA HIS A 368 -56.98 -10.53 17.16
C HIS A 368 -55.60 -9.91 17.36
N ALA A 369 -54.88 -10.29 18.42
CA ALA A 369 -53.50 -9.85 18.63
C ALA A 369 -52.57 -10.33 17.51
N ARG A 370 -52.75 -11.55 17.01
CA ARG A 370 -51.99 -12.06 15.85
C ARG A 370 -52.40 -11.34 14.55
N ALA A 371 -53.69 -11.08 14.33
CA ALA A 371 -54.19 -10.34 13.17
C ALA A 371 -53.59 -8.92 13.10
N ALA A 372 -53.62 -8.18 14.21
CA ALA A 372 -53.01 -6.84 14.29
C ALA A 372 -51.48 -6.86 14.06
N LYS A 373 -50.80 -7.91 14.53
CA LYS A 373 -49.36 -8.11 14.26
C LYS A 373 -49.09 -8.40 12.78
N VAL A 374 -49.92 -9.19 12.10
CA VAL A 374 -49.82 -9.43 10.64
C VAL A 374 -49.97 -8.11 9.89
N GLU A 375 -50.99 -7.32 10.21
CA GLU A 375 -51.23 -6.02 9.59
C GLU A 375 -50.04 -5.08 9.79
N LYS A 376 -49.54 -4.96 11.03
CA LYS A 376 -48.38 -4.12 11.34
C LYS A 376 -47.12 -4.54 10.59
N LEU A 377 -46.85 -5.84 10.48
CA LEU A 377 -45.71 -6.36 9.72
C LEU A 377 -45.90 -6.14 8.20
N GLY A 378 -47.13 -6.28 7.69
CA GLY A 378 -47.46 -6.02 6.29
C GLY A 378 -47.43 -4.53 5.91
N MET A 379 -47.70 -3.62 6.84
CA MET A 379 -47.59 -2.16 6.65
C MET A 379 -46.15 -1.63 6.71
N SER A 380 -45.21 -2.44 7.22
CA SER A 380 -43.79 -2.09 7.36
C SER A 380 -42.93 -2.55 6.17
N MET A 381 -43.55 -3.21 5.18
CA MET A 381 -43.01 -3.37 3.84
C MET A 381 -43.42 -2.19 2.97
#